data_AF-A0AA95S347-F1
#
_entry.id   AF-A0AA95S347-F1
#
_cell.length_a   1.000
_cell.length_b   1.000
_cell.length_c   1.000
_cell.angle_alpha   90.00
_cell.angle_beta   90.00
_cell.angle_gamma   90.00
#
_symmetry.space_group_name_H-M   'P 1'
#
loop_
_entity.id
_entity.type
_entity.pdbx_description
1 polymer ?
#
loop_
_entity_poly.entity_id
_entity_poly.type
_entity_poly.pdbx_seq_one_letter_code
_entity_poly.pdbx_strand_id
1 'polypeptide(L)'
;MDEQTKATLLSLLKLDLGISHNLRDSYFNNILVSAQNEIERTGVTMDFSNVDDQMLVVDYAAWSYRKRQEDIPLSRNLQIRINNRIIKKAGTPDAVT
;
A
#
# COMPACT_ATOMS: atom_id res chain seq x y z
N MET A 1 -10.83 -3.00 -3.20
CA MET A 1 -9.95 -3.68 -4.17
C MET A 1 -10.69 -4.88 -4.76
N ASP A 2 -10.64 -5.05 -6.08
CA ASP A 2 -11.19 -6.21 -6.79
C ASP A 2 -10.25 -7.43 -6.69
N GLU A 3 -10.77 -8.61 -7.04
CA GLU A 3 -10.05 -9.88 -6.91
C GLU A 3 -8.84 -9.97 -7.86
N GLN A 4 -8.95 -9.40 -9.07
CA GLN A 4 -7.86 -9.39 -10.05
C GLN A 4 -6.71 -8.48 -9.60
N THR A 5 -7.01 -7.27 -9.13
CA THR A 5 -6.01 -6.38 -8.56
C THR A 5 -5.32 -7.01 -7.36
N LYS A 6 -6.07 -7.70 -6.48
CA LYS A 6 -5.50 -8.41 -5.33
C LYS A 6 -4.46 -9.44 -5.76
N ALA A 7 -4.76 -10.24 -6.78
CA ALA A 7 -3.82 -11.22 -7.33
C ALA A 7 -2.57 -10.56 -7.93
N THR A 8 -2.73 -9.42 -8.62
CA THR A 8 -1.63 -8.62 -9.15
C THR A 8 -0.73 -8.08 -8.01
N LEU A 9 -1.31 -7.45 -6.99
CA LEU A 9 -0.54 -6.91 -5.86
C LEU A 9 0.17 -8.01 -5.07
N LEU A 10 -0.47 -9.17 -4.89
CA LEU A 10 0.16 -10.33 -4.24
C LEU A 10 1.38 -10.80 -5.02
N SER A 11 1.29 -10.85 -6.35
CA SER A 11 2.40 -11.23 -7.22
C SER A 11 3.55 -10.22 -7.13
N LEU A 12 3.24 -8.92 -7.16
CA LEU A 12 4.24 -7.85 -7.01
C LEU A 12 4.92 -7.89 -5.63
N LEU A 13 4.15 -8.06 -4.56
CA LEU A 13 4.68 -8.17 -3.20
C LEU A 13 5.60 -9.37 -3.03
N LYS A 14 5.23 -10.52 -3.61
CA LYS A 14 6.08 -11.72 -3.61
C LYS A 14 7.40 -11.49 -4.35
N LEU A 15 7.34 -10.81 -5.49
CA LEU A 15 8.54 -10.43 -6.24
C LEU A 15 9.45 -9.50 -5.42
N ASP A 16 8.90 -8.49 -4.75
CA ASP A 16 9.67 -7.56 -3.89
C ASP A 16 10.33 -8.27 -2.69
N LEU A 17 9.63 -9.26 -2.10
CA LEU A 17 10.14 -10.06 -0.98
C LEU A 17 11.06 -11.21 -1.42
N GLY A 18 11.16 -11.50 -2.72
CA GLY A 18 11.93 -12.64 -3.24
C GLY A 18 11.32 -14.01 -2.89
N ILE A 19 9.99 -14.08 -2.70
CA ILE A 19 9.28 -15.29 -2.26
C ILE A 19 8.57 -15.94 -3.45
N SER A 20 8.92 -17.18 -3.76
CA SER A 20 8.33 -17.94 -4.89
C SER A 20 7.26 -18.96 -4.48
N HIS A 21 7.09 -19.25 -3.19
CA HIS A 21 6.15 -20.26 -2.70
C HIS A 21 4.81 -19.66 -2.24
N ASN A 22 3.76 -20.48 -2.27
CA ASN A 22 2.38 -20.02 -2.03
C ASN A 22 1.84 -20.31 -0.61
N LEU A 23 2.67 -20.86 0.28
CA LEU A 23 2.26 -21.27 1.63
C LEU A 23 1.75 -20.11 2.50
N ARG A 24 2.16 -18.87 2.21
CA ARG A 24 1.85 -17.67 3.00
C ARG A 24 0.92 -16.70 2.28
N ASP A 25 0.25 -17.13 1.22
CA ASP A 25 -0.57 -16.25 0.38
C ASP A 25 -1.75 -15.66 1.14
N SER A 26 -2.40 -16.46 1.99
CA SER A 26 -3.45 -15.98 2.88
C SER A 26 -2.96 -14.86 3.80
N TYR A 27 -1.75 -15.01 4.34
CA TYR A 27 -1.12 -14.03 5.21
C TYR A 27 -0.74 -12.74 4.45
N PHE A 28 -0.11 -12.85 3.28
CA PHE A 28 0.24 -11.69 2.46
C PHE A 28 -0.98 -10.93 1.95
N ASN A 29 -2.06 -11.64 1.63
CA ASN A 29 -3.33 -11.01 1.30
C ASN A 29 -3.90 -10.18 2.46
N ASN A 30 -3.78 -10.66 3.71
CA ASN A 30 -4.18 -9.89 4.88
C ASN A 30 -3.28 -8.68 5.12
N ILE A 31 -1.97 -8.79 4.87
CA ILE A 31 -1.05 -7.65 4.94
C ILE A 31 -1.43 -6.59 3.90
N LEU A 32 -1.72 -6.97 2.66
CA LEU A 32 -2.13 -6.01 1.62
C LEU A 32 -3.39 -5.24 2.01
N VAL A 33 -4.40 -5.94 2.55
CA VAL A 33 -5.62 -5.30 3.06
C VAL A 33 -5.32 -4.40 4.26
N SER A 34 -4.45 -4.83 5.18
CA SER A 34 -4.03 -4.00 6.30
C SER A 34 -3.29 -2.75 5.84
N ALA A 35 -2.37 -2.88 4.88
CA ALA A 35 -1.62 -1.78 4.29
C ALA A 35 -2.56 -0.76 3.63
N GLN A 36 -3.55 -1.26 2.87
CA GLN A 36 -4.57 -0.42 2.28
C GLN A 36 -5.30 0.39 3.38
N ASN A 37 -5.81 -0.29 4.40
CA ASN A 37 -6.58 0.33 5.47
C ASN A 37 -5.77 1.38 6.25
N GLU A 38 -4.48 1.11 6.53
CA GLU A 38 -3.61 2.09 7.21
C GLU A 38 -3.38 3.34 6.37
N ILE A 39 -3.17 3.19 5.06
CA ILE A 39 -3.03 4.34 4.15
C ILE A 39 -4.35 5.13 4.11
N GLU A 40 -5.50 4.46 4.00
CA GLU A 40 -6.81 5.13 3.96
C GLU A 40 -7.12 5.89 5.25
N ARG A 41 -6.68 5.40 6.42
CA ARG A 41 -6.82 6.11 7.70
C ARG A 41 -6.08 7.45 7.73
N THR A 42 -5.06 7.64 6.90
CA THR A 42 -4.37 8.94 6.77
C THR A 42 -5.19 9.99 6.02
N GLY A 43 -6.33 9.60 5.43
CA GLY A 43 -7.22 10.46 4.64
C GLY A 43 -7.02 10.36 3.13
N VAL A 44 -6.07 9.52 2.69
CA VAL A 44 -5.86 9.20 1.27
C VAL A 44 -6.96 8.26 0.77
N THR A 45 -7.54 8.59 -0.38
CA THR A 45 -8.43 7.67 -1.10
C THR A 45 -7.61 6.98 -2.17
N MET A 46 -7.61 5.65 -2.20
CA MET A 46 -6.85 4.88 -3.19
C MET A 46 -7.68 4.54 -4.41
N ASP A 47 -7.09 4.78 -5.58
CA ASP A 47 -7.63 4.37 -6.86
C ASP A 47 -6.77 3.24 -7.43
N PHE A 48 -7.30 2.02 -7.36
CA PHE A 48 -6.62 0.83 -7.86
C PHE A 48 -6.60 0.74 -9.39
N SER A 49 -7.22 1.67 -10.13
CA SER A 49 -6.97 1.81 -11.57
C SER A 49 -5.60 2.44 -11.85
N ASN A 50 -5.04 3.17 -10.87
CA ASN A 50 -3.73 3.80 -10.97
C ASN A 50 -2.62 2.89 -10.44
N VAL A 51 -1.61 2.65 -11.27
CA VAL A 51 -0.41 1.88 -10.93
C VAL A 51 0.36 2.49 -9.75
N ASP A 52 0.36 3.82 -9.60
CA ASP A 52 1.08 4.49 -8.51
C ASP A 52 0.50 4.13 -7.13
N ASP A 53 -0.81 3.95 -7.05
CA ASP A 53 -1.54 3.59 -5.83
C ASP A 53 -1.38 2.10 -5.54
N GLN A 54 -1.44 1.26 -6.58
CA GLN A 54 -1.10 -0.16 -6.49
C GLN A 54 0.31 -0.36 -5.89
N MET A 55 1.31 0.35 -6.43
CA MET A 55 2.69 0.29 -5.94
C MET A 55 2.82 0.85 -4.53
N LEU A 56 2.07 1.90 -4.17
CA LEU A 56 2.11 2.44 -2.81
C LEU A 56 1.66 1.39 -1.78
N VAL A 57 0.59 0.64 -2.07
CA VAL A 57 0.11 -0.43 -1.19
C VAL A 57 1.14 -1.55 -1.07
N VAL A 58 1.74 -1.96 -2.19
CA VAL A 58 2.77 -3.02 -2.22
C VAL A 58 3.99 -2.61 -1.39
N ASP A 59 4.50 -1.39 -1.57
CA ASP A 59 5.66 -0.90 -0.84
C ASP A 59 5.38 -0.76 0.67
N TYR A 60 4.18 -0.30 1.03
CA TYR A 60 3.76 -0.23 2.43
C TYR A 60 3.62 -1.63 3.04
N ALA A 61 3.05 -2.59 2.30
CA ALA A 61 2.92 -3.98 2.72
C ALA A 61 4.30 -4.64 2.93
N ALA A 62 5.24 -4.41 2.01
CA ALA A 62 6.61 -4.90 2.14
C ALA A 62 7.32 -4.29 3.36
N TRP A 63 7.17 -2.98 3.58
CA TRP A 63 7.69 -2.32 4.77
C TRP A 63 7.06 -2.89 6.05
N SER A 64 5.73 -3.07 6.09
CA SER A 64 5.01 -3.62 7.24
C SER A 64 5.51 -5.03 7.60
N TYR A 65 5.76 -5.86 6.58
CA TYR A 65 6.32 -7.19 6.77
C TYR A 65 7.74 -7.14 7.36
N ARG A 66 8.62 -6.28 6.82
CA ARG A 66 10.01 -6.12 7.28
C ARG A 66 10.09 -5.51 8.69
N LYS A 67 9.26 -4.51 8.99
CA LYS A 67 9.18 -3.85 10.31
C LYS A 67 8.84 -4.83 11.44
N ARG A 68 8.20 -5.95 11.15
CA ARG A 68 7.94 -6.97 12.19
C ARG A 68 9.25 -7.56 12.72
N GLN A 69 10.29 -7.65 11.90
CA GLN A 69 11.58 -8.22 12.27
C GLN A 69 12.54 -7.17 12.84
N GLU A 70 12.40 -5.93 12.40
CA GLU A 70 13.29 -4.82 12.74
C GLU A 70 12.45 -3.61 13.16
N ASP A 71 12.82 -2.89 14.22
CA ASP A 71 12.10 -1.68 14.65
C ASP A 71 12.42 -0.46 13.74
N ILE A 72 12.08 -0.60 12.45
CA ILE A 72 12.36 0.40 11.43
C ILE A 72 11.20 1.40 11.36
N PRO A 73 11.48 2.71 11.43
CA PRO A 73 10.46 3.72 11.16
C PRO A 73 9.96 3.63 9.71
N LEU A 74 8.82 4.25 9.43
CA LEU A 74 8.31 4.35 8.07
C LEU A 74 9.31 5.12 7.21
N SER A 75 9.69 4.57 6.05
CA SER A 75 10.63 5.23 5.14
C SER A 75 10.15 6.64 4.78
N ARG A 76 11.06 7.61 4.76
CA ARG A 76 10.75 9.02 4.41
C ARG A 76 10.14 9.12 3.01
N ASN A 77 10.53 8.25 2.08
CA ASN A 77 9.95 8.21 0.75
C ASN A 77 8.45 7.87 0.79
N LEU A 78 8.06 6.86 1.57
CA LEU A 78 6.65 6.47 1.73
C LEU A 78 5.84 7.57 2.40
N GLN A 79 6.40 8.21 3.43
CA GLN A 79 5.76 9.36 4.08
C GLN A 79 5.47 10.49 3.08
N ILE A 80 6.45 10.86 2.24
CA ILE A 80 6.28 11.90 1.22
C ILE A 80 5.23 11.49 0.19
N ARG A 81 5.24 10.24 -0.28
CA ARG A 81 4.25 9.74 -1.26
C ARG A 81 2.82 9.76 -0.72
N ILE A 82 2.63 9.48 0.57
CA ILE A 82 1.32 9.60 1.25
C ILE A 82 0.94 11.07 1.37
N ASN A 83 1.84 11.92 1.88
CA ASN A 83 1.58 13.35 2.06
C ASN A 83 1.22 14.06 0.74
N ASN A 84 1.93 13.74 -0.36
CA ASN A 84 1.64 14.32 -1.67
C ASN A 84 0.21 14.00 -2.14
N ARG A 85 -0.32 12.83 -1.80
CA ARG A 85 -1.71 12.45 -2.12
C ARG A 85 -2.72 13.21 -1.27
N ILE A 86 -2.43 13.38 0.01
CA ILE A 86 -3.26 14.20 0.92
C ILE A 86 -3.35 15.63 0.40
N ILE A 87 -2.21 16.23 0.04
CA ILE A 87 -2.15 17.61 -0.50
C ILE A 87 -2.90 17.71 -1.82
N LYS A 88 -2.71 16.76 -2.74
CA LYS A 88 -3.41 16.73 -4.03
C LYS A 88 -4.93 16.71 -3.84
N LYS A 89 -5.44 15.94 -2.88
CA LYS A 89 -6.86 15.88 -2.53
C LYS A 89 -7.37 17.19 -1.92
N ALA A 90 -6.60 17.83 -1.04
CA ALA A 90 -6.96 19.12 -0.45
C ALA A 90 -6.95 20.29 -1.46
N GLY A 91 -6.17 20.19 -2.54
CA GLY A 91 -6.13 21.19 -3.60
C GLY A 91 -7.28 21.10 -4.62
N THR A 92 -8.19 20.12 -4.48
CA THR A 92 -9.38 19.99 -5.34
C THR A 92 -10.46 20.99 -4.90
N PRO A 93 -11.07 21.79 -5.81
CA PRO A 93 -12.03 22.85 -5.45
C PRO A 93 -13.24 22.39 -4.61
N ASP A 94 -13.60 21.12 -4.71
CA ASP A 94 -14.76 20.51 -4.05
C ASP A 94 -14.55 20.24 -2.55
N ALA A 95 -13.38 20.55 -1.98
CA ALA A 95 -13.11 20.35 -0.54
C ALA A 95 -13.70 21.46 0.38
N VAL A 96 -14.36 22.47 -0.21
CA VAL A 96 -14.90 23.66 0.50
C VAL A 96 -16.44 23.77 0.39
N THR A 97 -17.13 22.73 -0.09
CA THR A 97 -18.60 22.70 -0.14
C THR A 97 -19.15 21.58 0.71
#